data_AF-A0A965NW68-F1
#
_entry.id   AF-A0A965NW68-F1
#
_cell.length_a   1.000
_cell.length_b   1.000
_cell.length_c   1.000
_cell.angle_alpha   90.00
_cell.angle_beta   90.00
_cell.angle_gamma   90.00
#
_symmetry.space_group_name_H-M   'P 1'
#
loop_
_entity.id
_entity.type
_entity.pdbx_description
1 polymer ?
#
loop_
_entity_poly.entity_id
_entity_poly.type
_entity_poly.pdbx_seq_one_letter_code
_entity_poly.pdbx_strand_id
1 'polypeptide(L)'
;MARPQLKVSVQTQYLAEQSSAEDGVFTFAYFVTIENIGEIAAQVIARHWIIEDASGARQEVKGLGVVGQQPLIQPGASFSYNSGTRIASPVGS
;
A
#
# COMPACT_ATOMS: atom_id res chain seq x y z
N MET A 1 -19.08 -1.24 22.25
CA MET A 1 -18.40 -2.34 21.54
C MET A 1 -16.95 -1.92 21.30
N ALA A 2 -15.99 -2.83 21.50
CA ALA A 2 -14.59 -2.57 21.18
C ALA A 2 -14.44 -2.38 19.66
N ARG A 3 -13.63 -1.41 19.23
CA ARG A 3 -13.29 -1.18 17.82
C ARG A 3 -11.89 -1.73 17.55
N PRO A 4 -11.66 -2.38 16.40
CA PRO A 4 -10.31 -2.77 16.03
C PRO A 4 -9.46 -1.52 15.83
N GLN A 5 -8.19 -1.56 16.26
CA GLN A 5 -7.24 -0.48 16.07
C GLN A 5 -6.06 -0.99 15.26
N LEU A 6 -5.92 -0.50 14.04
CA LEU A 6 -4.84 -0.88 13.13
C LEU A 6 -3.92 0.31 12.89
N LYS A 7 -2.62 0.10 13.03
CA LYS A 7 -1.59 1.03 12.59
C LYS A 7 -1.02 0.53 11.26
N VAL A 8 -1.03 1.39 10.25
CA VAL A 8 -0.46 1.08 8.94
C VAL A 8 0.78 1.93 8.74
N SER A 9 1.90 1.28 8.42
CA SER A 9 3.17 1.95 8.07
C SER A 9 3.56 1.56 6.66
N VAL A 10 4.05 2.50 5.87
CA VAL A 10 4.47 2.27 4.48
C VAL A 10 5.88 2.82 4.28
N GLN A 11 6.75 2.00 3.68
CA GLN A 11 8.06 2.43 3.19
C GLN A 11 8.09 2.30 1.68
N THR A 12 8.64 3.29 0.99
CA THR A 12 8.69 3.34 -0.48
C THR A 12 10.13 3.31 -0.97
N GLN A 13 10.34 2.70 -2.13
CA GLN A 13 11.65 2.64 -2.80
C GLN A 13 11.47 2.88 -4.29
N TYR A 14 12.21 3.84 -4.85
CA TYR A 14 12.30 4.03 -6.30
C TYR A 14 13.14 2.91 -6.93
N LEU A 15 12.64 2.33 -8.02
CA LEU A 15 13.29 1.23 -8.74
C LEU A 15 13.87 1.73 -10.06
N ALA A 16 15.13 2.22 -10.03
CA ALA A 16 15.80 2.80 -11.20
C ALA A 16 15.89 1.83 -12.38
N GLU A 17 16.16 0.54 -12.13
CA GLU A 17 16.26 -0.49 -13.18
C GLU A 17 14.93 -0.79 -13.88
N GLN A 18 13.80 -0.41 -13.28
CA GLN A 18 12.45 -0.58 -13.84
C GLN A 18 11.84 0.75 -14.29
N SER A 19 12.66 1.79 -14.39
CA SER A 19 12.22 3.15 -14.70
C SER A 19 12.97 3.67 -15.93
N SER A 20 12.32 4.56 -16.68
CA SER A 20 12.89 5.29 -17.80
C SER A 20 12.39 6.73 -17.70
N ALA A 21 13.27 7.64 -17.28
CA ALA A 21 12.91 9.06 -17.17
C ALA A 21 12.62 9.68 -18.55
N GLU A 22 13.27 9.18 -19.60
CA GLU A 22 13.06 9.62 -20.99
C GLU A 22 11.65 9.26 -21.49
N ASP A 23 11.15 8.08 -21.08
CA ASP A 23 9.80 7.62 -21.43
C ASP A 23 8.71 8.07 -20.43
N GLY A 24 9.09 8.85 -19.41
CA GLY A 24 8.20 9.27 -18.33
C GLY A 24 7.69 8.11 -17.47
N VAL A 25 8.45 7.01 -17.35
CA VAL A 25 8.08 5.83 -16.56
C VAL A 25 8.87 5.82 -15.26
N PHE A 26 8.20 6.03 -14.12
CA PHE A 26 8.80 5.97 -12.80
C PHE A 26 8.15 4.87 -11.97
N THR A 27 8.94 3.83 -11.65
CA THR A 27 8.46 2.66 -10.91
C THR A 27 8.89 2.74 -9.45
N PHE A 28 7.93 2.51 -8.54
CA PHE A 28 8.14 2.50 -7.10
C PHE A 28 7.66 1.17 -6.51
N ALA A 29 8.49 0.57 -5.66
CA ALA A 29 8.06 -0.46 -4.72
C ALA A 29 7.57 0.19 -3.42
N TYR A 30 6.63 -0.46 -2.76
CA TYR A 30 6.21 -0.09 -1.42
C TYR A 30 6.08 -1.34 -0.54
N PHE A 31 6.43 -1.18 0.72
CA PHE A 31 6.41 -2.20 1.77
C PHE A 31 5.42 -1.72 2.83
N VAL A 32 4.31 -2.43 2.97
CA VAL A 32 3.24 -2.10 3.91
C VAL A 32 3.33 -3.04 5.10
N THR A 33 3.24 -2.49 6.30
CA THR A 33 3.06 -3.23 7.55
C THR A 33 1.76 -2.78 8.19
N ILE A 34 0.86 -3.74 8.43
CA ILE A 34 -0.40 -3.55 9.13
C ILE A 34 -0.26 -4.21 10.50
N GLU A 35 -0.25 -3.41 11.56
CA GLU A 35 -0.11 -3.85 12.94
C GLU A 35 -1.45 -3.68 13.67
N ASN A 36 -1.90 -4.73 14.35
CA ASN A 36 -3.07 -4.62 15.22
C ASN A 36 -2.64 -4.17 16.61
N ILE A 37 -2.83 -2.88 16.88
CA ILE A 37 -2.54 -2.24 18.16
C ILE A 37 -3.76 -2.20 19.10
N GLY A 38 -4.85 -2.86 18.71
CA GLY A 38 -6.07 -2.98 19.50
C GLY A 38 -6.12 -4.25 20.34
N GLU A 39 -7.23 -4.42 21.07
CA GLU A 39 -7.45 -5.55 21.98
C GLU A 39 -8.30 -6.67 21.36
N ILE A 40 -8.79 -6.49 20.13
CA ILE A 40 -9.59 -7.48 19.40
C ILE A 40 -8.97 -7.79 18.03
N ALA A 41 -9.17 -9.01 17.54
CA ALA A 41 -8.72 -9.40 16.22
C ALA A 41 -9.40 -8.57 15.11
N ALA A 42 -8.66 -8.32 14.02
CA ALA A 42 -9.13 -7.54 12.88
C ALA A 42 -8.79 -8.26 11.57
N GLN A 43 -9.72 -8.27 10.61
CA GLN A 43 -9.48 -8.86 9.30
C GLN A 43 -9.41 -7.78 8.22
N VAL A 44 -8.40 -7.84 7.36
CA VAL A 44 -8.29 -6.97 6.18
C VAL A 44 -9.15 -7.56 5.07
N ILE A 45 -10.28 -6.90 4.76
CA ILE A 45 -11.24 -7.41 3.78
C ILE A 45 -10.97 -6.90 2.36
N ALA A 46 -10.61 -5.62 2.23
CA ALA A 46 -10.43 -4.97 0.94
C ALA A 46 -9.44 -3.80 1.05
N ARG A 47 -8.97 -3.34 -0.11
CA ARG A 47 -8.10 -2.18 -0.26
C ARG A 47 -8.67 -1.22 -1.29
N HIS A 48 -8.42 0.07 -1.09
CA HIS A 48 -8.65 1.13 -2.06
C HIS A 48 -7.45 2.06 -2.01
N TRP A 49 -6.70 2.09 -3.10
CA TRP A 49 -5.60 3.03 -3.31
C TRP A 49 -6.06 4.17 -4.21
N ILE A 50 -5.66 5.37 -3.84
CA ILE A 50 -5.66 6.55 -4.69
C ILE A 50 -4.19 6.86 -4.90
N ILE A 51 -3.77 6.90 -6.16
CA ILE A 51 -2.40 7.14 -6.57
C ILE A 51 -2.44 8.39 -7.44
N GLU A 52 -1.71 9.43 -7.05
CA GLU A 52 -1.69 10.70 -7.75
C GLU A 52 -0.26 11.06 -8.15
N ASP A 53 -0.08 11.38 -9.43
CA ASP A 53 1.21 11.83 -9.92
C ASP A 53 1.37 13.35 -9.79
N ALA A 54 2.57 13.88 -10.05
CA ALA A 54 2.89 15.29 -9.89
C ALA A 54 2.11 16.22 -10.84
N SER A 55 1.48 15.68 -11.89
CA SER A 55 0.64 16.42 -12.81
C SER A 55 -0.82 16.55 -12.32
N GLY A 56 -1.16 15.86 -11.23
CA GLY A 56 -2.52 15.74 -10.71
C GLY A 56 -3.32 14.63 -11.39
N ALA A 57 -2.69 13.78 -12.21
CA ALA A 57 -3.38 12.62 -12.78
C ALA A 57 -3.57 11.57 -11.68
N ARG A 58 -4.83 11.13 -11.52
CA ARG A 58 -5.25 10.25 -10.44
C ARG A 58 -5.67 8.89 -10.96
N GLN A 59 -5.13 7.84 -10.35
CA GLN A 59 -5.51 6.45 -10.56
C GLN A 59 -6.13 5.88 -9.28
N GLU A 60 -7.22 5.14 -9.42
CA GLU A 60 -7.81 4.38 -8.31
C GLU A 60 -7.64 2.88 -8.52
N VAL A 61 -7.17 2.18 -7.49
CA VAL A 61 -7.04 0.72 -7.49
C VAL A 61 -7.85 0.16 -6.34
N LYS A 62 -8.89 -0.62 -6.66
CA LYS A 62 -9.78 -1.27 -5.68
C LYS A 62 -9.68 -2.78 -5.83
N GLY A 63 -9.79 -3.50 -4.71
CA GLY A 63 -9.82 -4.95 -4.75
C GLY A 63 -10.00 -5.59 -3.38
N LEU A 64 -10.39 -6.86 -3.39
CA LEU A 64 -10.46 -7.66 -2.18
C LEU A 64 -9.06 -8.01 -1.68
N GLY A 65 -8.91 -8.01 -0.36
CA GLY A 65 -7.69 -8.31 0.34
C GLY A 65 -6.50 -7.41 -0.01
N VAL A 66 -5.32 -7.86 0.40
CA VAL A 66 -4.01 -7.32 0.06
C VAL A 66 -3.18 -8.46 -0.50
N VAL A 67 -2.52 -8.26 -1.65
CA VAL A 67 -1.75 -9.30 -2.36
C VAL A 67 -2.48 -10.65 -2.53
N GLY A 68 -3.80 -10.60 -2.71
CA GLY A 68 -4.64 -11.79 -2.85
C GLY A 68 -5.04 -12.48 -1.54
N GLN A 69 -4.70 -11.90 -0.38
CA GLN A 69 -4.99 -12.46 0.95
C GLN A 69 -5.90 -11.53 1.77
N GLN A 70 -6.73 -12.12 2.63
CA GLN A 70 -7.54 -11.40 3.63
C GLN A 70 -7.07 -11.76 5.05
N PRO A 71 -5.90 -11.26 5.48
CA PRO A 71 -5.29 -11.68 6.73
C PRO A 71 -6.16 -11.31 7.94
N LEU A 72 -6.33 -12.27 8.85
CA LEU A 72 -6.84 -12.04 10.20
C LEU A 72 -5.66 -11.78 11.13
N ILE A 73 -5.59 -10.56 11.66
CA ILE A 73 -4.48 -10.08 12.49
C ILE A 73 -4.93 -10.05 13.95
N GLN A 74 -4.29 -10.87 14.77
CA GLN A 74 -4.54 -10.94 16.21
C GLN A 74 -4.02 -9.67 16.93
N PRO A 75 -4.55 -9.32 18.12
CA PRO A 75 -3.98 -8.27 18.97
C PRO A 75 -2.46 -8.42 19.15
N GLY A 76 -1.71 -7.35 18.91
CA GLY A 76 -0.24 -7.31 18.99
C GLY A 76 0.49 -7.98 17.82
N ALA A 77 -0.22 -8.59 16.87
CA ALA A 77 0.38 -9.17 15.66
C ALA A 77 0.43 -8.17 14.50
N SER A 78 1.24 -8.49 13.50
CA SER A 78 1.34 -7.71 12.27
C SER A 78 1.30 -8.60 11.02
N PHE A 79 0.91 -7.98 9.91
CA PHE A 79 0.99 -8.55 8.57
C PHE A 79 1.73 -7.58 7.65
N SER A 80 2.75 -8.08 6.97
CA SER A 80 3.56 -7.29 6.04
C SER A 80 3.48 -7.84 4.62
N TYR A 81 3.43 -6.95 3.65
CA TYR A 81 3.48 -7.30 2.23
C TYR A 81 4.15 -6.18 1.43
N ASN A 82 4.64 -6.51 0.24
CA ASN A 82 5.16 -5.55 -0.70
C ASN A 82 4.44 -5.65 -2.05
N SER A 83 4.40 -4.54 -2.77
CA SER A 83 3.86 -4.44 -4.11
C SER A 83 4.51 -3.20 -4.77
N GLY A 84 4.07 -2.83 -5.97
CA GLY A 84 4.60 -1.66 -6.67
C GLY A 84 3.53 -0.89 -7.42
N THR A 85 3.91 0.31 -7.85
CA THR A 85 3.14 1.15 -8.75
C THR A 85 4.06 1.83 -9.75
N ARG A 86 3.49 2.28 -10.87
CA ARG A 86 4.17 3.11 -11.87
C ARG A 86 3.40 4.41 -11.99
N ILE A 87 4.11 5.53 -12.01
CA ILE A 87 3.55 6.87 -12.21
C ILE A 87 4.33 7.62 -13.29
N ALA A 88 3.71 8.65 -13.86
CA ALA A 88 4.27 9.43 -14.97
C ALA A 88 5.23 10.56 -14.53
N SER A 89 5.63 10.58 -13.25
CA SER A 89 6.46 11.63 -12.65
C SER A 89 7.42 11.08 -11.59
N PRO A 90 8.53 11.78 -11.30
CA PRO A 90 9.51 11.35 -10.29
C PRO A 90 9.00 11.43 -8.85
N VAL A 91 7.86 12.08 -8.62
CA VAL A 91 7.20 12.23 -7.31
C VAL A 91 5.70 12.01 -7.47
N GLY A 92 5.04 11.55 -6.41
CA GLY A 92 3.59 11.32 -6.35
C GLY A 92 3.15 10.98 -4.93
N SER A 93 1.86 10.72 -4.73
CA SER A 93 1.26 10.33 -3.46
C SER A 93 0.34 9.13 -3.56
#